data_AF-A0A4P0YCP2-F1
#
_entry.id   AF-A0A4P0YCP2-F1
#
_cell.length_a   1.000
_cell.length_b   1.000
_cell.length_c   1.000
_cell.angle_alpha   90.00
_cell.angle_beta   90.00
_cell.angle_gamma   90.00
#
_symmetry.space_group_name_H-M   'P 1'
#
loop_
_entity.id
_entity.type
_entity.pdbx_description
1 polymer ?
#
loop_
_entity_poly.entity_id
_entity_poly.type
_entity_poly.pdbx_seq_one_letter_code
_entity_poly.pdbx_strand_id
1 'polypeptide(L)' 'MECLTPQVLTGDNGLTLIENAPWGVVASVTPSTNPAATVINNAISLIAAGNSVVFRPPSGGEKGLAKGNYPA' A
#
# COMPACT_ATOMS: atom_id res chain seq x y z
N MET A 1 -12.18 12.99 -7.07
CA MET A 1 -11.49 12.87 -8.36
C MET A 1 -10.30 11.96 -8.14
N GLU A 2 -10.19 10.89 -8.92
CA GLU A 2 -9.01 10.01 -8.87
C GLU A 2 -7.81 10.72 -9.53
N CYS A 3 -6.59 10.47 -9.04
CA CYS A 3 -5.36 11.02 -9.62
C CYS A 3 -4.88 10.21 -10.85
N LEU A 4 -5.16 8.90 -10.87
CA LEU A 4 -4.82 8.02 -11.98
C LEU A 4 -5.90 8.15 -13.06
N THR A 5 -5.47 8.24 -14.32
CA THR A 5 -6.39 8.35 -15.46
C THR A 5 -6.84 6.95 -15.88
N PRO A 6 -8.14 6.64 -15.85
CA PRO A 6 -8.65 5.37 -16.38
C PRO A 6 -8.42 5.30 -17.89
N GLN A 7 -8.07 4.12 -18.41
CA GLN A 7 -7.94 3.91 -19.84
C GLN A 7 -9.23 3.30 -20.41
N VAL A 8 -9.67 3.85 -21.53
CA VAL A 8 -10.89 3.42 -22.21
C VAL A 8 -10.54 3.05 -23.64
N LEU A 9 -10.84 1.80 -24.01
CA LEU A 9 -10.70 1.28 -25.37
C LEU A 9 -12.10 1.06 -25.95
N THR A 10 -12.41 1.75 -27.04
CA THR A 10 -13.67 1.59 -27.78
C THR A 10 -13.41 1.00 -29.16
N GLY A 11 -14.31 0.16 -29.61
CA GLY A 11 -14.29 -0.40 -30.96
C GLY A 11 -15.57 -1.15 -31.29
N ASP A 12 -15.56 -1.88 -32.40
CA ASP A 12 -16.75 -2.59 -32.90
C ASP A 12 -17.28 -3.64 -31.93
N ASN A 13 -16.42 -4.13 -31.02
CA ASN A 13 -16.77 -5.11 -29.99
C ASN A 13 -17.24 -4.48 -28.67
N GLY A 14 -17.46 -3.16 -28.65
CA GLY A 14 -17.94 -2.43 -27.47
C GLY A 14 -16.86 -1.64 -26.73
N LEU A 15 -16.99 -1.59 -25.41
CA LEU A 15 -16.22 -0.74 -24.50
C LEU A 15 -15.41 -1.60 -23.53
N THR A 16 -14.10 -1.39 -23.46
CA THR A 16 -13.25 -1.96 -22.42
C THR A 16 -12.69 -0.83 -21.55
N LEU A 17 -12.92 -0.94 -20.24
CA LEU A 17 -12.41 -0.03 -19.23
C LEU A 17 -11.26 -0.72 -18.48
N ILE A 18 -10.14 -0.02 -18.33
CA ILE A 18 -8.97 -0.49 -17.59
C ILE A 18 -8.72 0.47 -16.44
N GLU A 19 -8.83 -0.06 -15.22
CA GLU A 19 -8.67 0.67 -13.97
C GLU A 19 -7.79 -0.12 -13.00
N ASN A 20 -7.15 0.60 -12.07
CA ASN A 20 -6.38 -0.04 -11.01
C ASN A 20 -7.32 -0.57 -9.93
N ALA A 21 -7.13 -1.82 -9.53
CA ALA A 21 -7.87 -2.44 -8.44
C ALA A 21 -6.92 -2.74 -7.25
N PRO A 22 -7.44 -2.77 -6.02
CA PRO A 22 -6.64 -3.17 -4.86
C PRO A 22 -6.16 -4.62 -4.99
N TRP A 23 -4.94 -4.87 -4.49
CA TRP A 23 -4.38 -6.21 -4.37
C TRP A 23 -4.94 -6.98 -3.17
N GLY A 24 -5.38 -6.27 -2.12
CA GLY A 24 -5.92 -6.85 -0.90
C GLY A 24 -5.03 -6.56 0.32
N VAL A 25 -4.39 -7.58 0.88
CA VAL A 25 -3.52 -7.44 2.06
C VAL A 25 -2.05 -7.43 1.65
N VAL A 26 -1.32 -6.40 2.05
CA VAL A 26 0.11 -6.23 1.75
C VAL A 26 0.94 -6.28 3.02
N ALA A 27 1.97 -7.13 3.04
CA ALA A 27 2.96 -7.16 4.10
C ALA A 27 4.13 -6.21 3.76
N SER A 28 4.30 -5.13 4.54
CA SER A 28 5.37 -4.16 4.36
C SER A 28 6.49 -4.39 5.39
N VAL A 29 7.60 -4.96 4.94
CA VAL A 29 8.84 -5.09 5.74
C VAL A 29 9.65 -3.80 5.59
N THR A 30 9.95 -3.12 6.70
CA THR A 30 10.66 -1.84 6.64
C THR A 30 12.15 -1.97 6.97
N PRO A 31 13.01 -1.17 6.32
CA PRO A 31 14.46 -1.18 6.57
C PRO A 31 14.83 -0.44 7.86
N SER A 32 15.96 -0.81 8.48
CA SER A 32 16.44 -0.20 9.75
C SER A 32 17.03 1.18 9.58
N THR A 33 17.42 1.56 8.36
CA THR A 33 18.02 2.84 8.04
C THR A 33 17.00 3.98 8.03
N ASN A 34 15.73 3.71 7.68
CA ASN A 34 14.71 4.76 7.61
C ASN A 34 13.28 4.23 7.92
N PRO A 35 13.05 3.62 9.10
CA PRO A 35 11.83 2.88 9.39
C PRO A 35 10.58 3.77 9.35
N ALA A 36 10.64 4.98 9.89
CA ALA A 36 9.48 5.89 9.94
C ALA A 36 9.07 6.38 8.54
N ALA A 37 10.03 6.83 7.73
CA ALA A 37 9.77 7.32 6.38
C ALA A 37 9.17 6.22 5.49
N THR A 38 9.68 4.99 5.59
CA THR A 38 9.13 3.86 4.82
C THR A 38 7.71 3.51 5.25
N VAL A 39 7.41 3.48 6.55
CA VAL A 39 6.03 3.21 7.02
C VAL A 39 5.07 4.30 6.51
N ILE A 40 5.44 5.58 6.61
CA ILE A 40 4.60 6.68 6.13
C ILE A 40 4.35 6.58 4.63
N ASN A 41 5.40 6.41 3.83
CA ASN A 41 5.30 6.30 2.39
C ASN A 41 4.38 5.13 1.99
N ASN A 42 4.65 3.94 2.55
CA ASN A 42 3.91 2.73 2.19
C ASN A 42 2.46 2.79 2.69
N ALA A 43 2.21 3.36 3.87
CA ALA A 43 0.85 3.53 4.37
C ALA A 43 0.02 4.42 3.44
N ILE A 44 0.54 5.58 3.04
CA ILE A 44 -0.16 6.50 2.14
C ILE A 44 -0.46 5.80 0.81
N SER A 45 0.55 5.23 0.16
CA SER A 45 0.38 4.61 -1.16
C SER A 45 -0.58 3.41 -1.13
N LEU A 46 -0.43 2.51 -0.14
CA LEU A 46 -1.21 1.27 -0.09
C LEU A 46 -2.67 1.53 0.31
N ILE A 47 -2.92 2.43 1.27
CA ILE A 47 -4.27 2.81 1.67
C ILE A 47 -4.96 3.59 0.54
N ALA A 48 -4.26 4.51 -0.13
CA ALA A 48 -4.82 5.23 -1.27
C ALA A 48 -5.20 4.29 -2.43
N ALA A 49 -4.45 3.20 -2.61
CA ALA A 49 -4.76 2.15 -3.58
C ALA A 49 -5.81 1.12 -3.09
N GLY A 50 -6.44 1.33 -1.92
CA GLY A 50 -7.50 0.47 -1.40
C GLY A 50 -7.04 -0.83 -0.73
N ASN A 51 -5.76 -0.93 -0.35
CA ASN A 51 -5.20 -2.12 0.32
C ASN A 51 -5.26 -2.00 1.84
N SER A 52 -5.29 -3.15 2.51
CA SER A 52 -4.90 -3.26 3.91
C SER A 52 -3.41 -3.56 4.00
N VAL A 53 -2.72 -3.02 5.00
CA VAL A 53 -1.27 -3.17 5.16
C VAL A 53 -0.90 -3.65 6.57
N VAL A 54 0.02 -4.61 6.64
CA VAL A 54 0.65 -5.09 7.88
C VAL A 54 2.11 -4.70 7.86
N PHE A 55 2.58 -3.99 8.89
CA PHE A 55 3.96 -3.50 8.97
C PHE A 55 4.83 -4.36 9.87
N ARG A 56 5.99 -4.78 9.37
CA ARG A 56 7.04 -5.40 10.19
C ARG A 56 8.23 -4.44 10.30
N PRO A 57 8.34 -3.66 11.39
CA PRO A 57 9.51 -2.83 11.63
C PRO A 57 10.74 -3.68 12.02
N PRO A 58 11.95 -3.19 11.73
CA PRO A 58 13.19 -3.79 12.19
C PRO A 58 13.39 -3.51 13.70
N SER A 59 14.17 -4.34 14.37
CA SER A 59 14.48 -4.21 15.81
C SER A 59 15.01 -2.81 16.13
N GLY A 60 14.33 -2.08 17.03
CA GLY A 60 14.68 -0.71 17.42
C GLY A 60 14.02 0.41 16.61
N GLY A 61 13.45 0.12 15.43
CA GLY A 61 12.60 1.05 14.67
C GLY A 61 11.17 1.15 15.19
N GLU A 62 10.80 0.25 16.10
CA GLU A 62 9.52 0.17 16.81
C GLU A 62 9.32 1.26 17.88
N LYS A 63 10.35 2.04 18.25
CA LYS A 63 10.21 3.08 19.29
C LYS A 63 9.20 4.19 18.93
N GLY A 64 8.87 4.37 17.66
CA GLY A 64 7.86 5.32 17.18
C GLY A 64 6.53 4.69 16.73
N LEU A 65 6.39 3.37 16.79
CA LEU A 65 5.20 2.64 16.35
C LEU A 65 4.72 1.79 17.53
N ALA A 66 3.47 1.95 17.96
CA ALA A 66 2.93 1.17 19.08
C ALA A 66 3.27 -0.32 18.86
N LYS A 67 3.94 -0.93 19.85
CA LYS A 67 4.36 -2.32 19.78
C LYS A 67 3.10 -3.17 19.56
N GLY A 68 2.87 -3.60 18.33
CA GLY A 68 1.76 -4.51 18.05
C GLY A 68 2.04 -5.81 18.80
N ASN A 69 1.00 -6.42 19.38
CA ASN A 69 1.09 -7.75 19.95
C ASN A 69 1.20 -8.79 18.81
N TYR A 70 2.35 -8.84 18.12
CA TYR A 70 2.65 -9.93 17.20
C TYR A 70 2.97 -11.16 18.08
N PRO A 71 2.13 -12.21 18.09
CA PRO A 71 2.53 -13.46 18.74
C PRO A 71 3.78 -13.99 18.04
N ALA A 72 4.71 -14.52 18.84
CA ALA A 72 5.92 -15.17 18.35
C ALA A 72 5.59 -16.36 17.44
#